data_AF-A0A917C1Z7-F1
#
_entry.id   AF-A0A917C1Z7-F1
#
_cell.length_a   1.000
_cell.length_b   1.000
_cell.length_c   1.000
_cell.angle_alpha   90.00
_cell.angle_beta   90.00
_cell.angle_gamma   90.00
#
_symmetry.space_group_name_H-M   'P 1'
#
loop_
_entity.id
_entity.type
_entity.pdbx_description
1 polymer ?
#
loop_
_entity_poly.entity_id
_entity_poly.type
_entity_poly.pdbx_seq_one_letter_code
_entity_poly.pdbx_strand_id
1 'polypeptide(L)'
;MSLSVQQQILIEQRVTNEAKSTGVAYLLWFFLGGLGAHRFYLGRTGSAVAQLVLCLIGWITVAIAVGFFILAGLYIWVLVDAFLIPGMIQGQKDGVRQRLTMEAMLASGAAQSERQIAAPPPLIN
;
A
#
# COMPACT_ATOMS: atom_id res chain seq x y z
N MET A 1 13.29 -0.86 -23.69
CA MET A 1 13.46 0.59 -23.50
C MET A 1 13.52 0.85 -22.00
N SER A 2 14.69 1.20 -21.46
CA SER A 2 14.83 1.61 -20.05
C SER A 2 14.46 3.08 -19.90
N LEU A 3 13.75 3.43 -18.83
CA LEU A 3 13.39 4.81 -18.51
C LEU A 3 14.66 5.65 -18.28
N SER A 4 14.62 6.94 -18.66
CA SER A 4 15.72 7.87 -18.35
C SER A 4 15.90 8.01 -16.83
N VAL A 5 17.12 8.33 -16.39
CA VAL A 5 17.45 8.49 -14.95
C VAL A 5 16.56 9.55 -14.30
N GLN A 6 16.24 10.63 -15.01
CA GLN A 6 15.34 11.68 -14.54
C GLN A 6 13.91 11.16 -14.30
N GLN A 7 13.40 10.34 -15.23
CA GLN A 7 12.09 9.70 -15.06
C GLN A 7 12.08 8.71 -13.90
N GLN A 8 13.15 7.93 -13.71
CA GLN A 8 13.28 7.02 -12.57
C GLN A 8 13.25 7.77 -11.24
N ILE A 9 14.02 8.85 -11.10
CA ILE A 9 14.01 9.71 -9.90
C ILE A 9 12.61 10.28 -9.62
N LEU A 10 11.93 10.80 -10.65
CA LEU A 10 10.56 11.33 -10.48
C LEU A 10 9.56 10.26 -10.06
N ILE A 11 9.67 9.04 -10.60
CA ILE A 11 8.82 7.91 -10.21
C ILE A 11 9.08 7.55 -8.75
N GLU A 12 10.33 7.45 -8.31
CA GLU A 12 10.63 7.14 -6.90
C GLU A 12 10.14 8.24 -5.94
N GLN A 13 10.24 9.51 -6.33
CA GLN A 13 9.67 10.62 -5.58
C GLN A 13 8.16 10.50 -5.47
N ARG A 14 7.46 10.23 -6.58
CA ARG A 14 6.00 10.04 -6.57
C ARG A 14 5.58 8.82 -5.76
N VAL A 15 6.27 7.68 -5.90
CA VAL A 15 6.03 6.49 -5.08
C VAL A 15 6.19 6.80 -3.61
N THR A 16 7.23 7.54 -3.23
CA THR A 16 7.45 7.91 -1.82
C THR A 16 6.35 8.84 -1.29
N ASN A 17 5.85 9.75 -2.13
CA ASN A 17 4.81 10.71 -1.77
C ASN A 17 3.41 10.06 -1.69
N GLU A 18 3.10 9.16 -2.63
CA GLU A 18 1.79 8.49 -2.69
C GLU A 18 1.68 7.22 -1.82
N ALA A 19 2.82 6.59 -1.48
CA ALA A 19 2.80 5.42 -0.61
C ALA A 19 2.36 5.77 0.82
N LYS A 20 1.59 4.87 1.43
CA LYS A 20 1.21 4.98 2.84
C LYS A 20 2.45 4.98 3.74
N SER A 21 2.43 5.82 4.78
CA SER A 21 3.56 5.98 5.68
C SER A 21 3.70 4.78 6.62
N THR A 22 4.87 4.16 6.59
CA THR A 22 5.24 3.07 7.51
C THR A 22 5.17 3.50 8.96
N GLY A 23 5.65 4.70 9.27
CA GLY A 23 5.61 5.24 10.63
C GLY A 23 4.17 5.40 11.13
N VAL A 24 3.27 5.89 10.28
CA VAL A 24 1.85 6.03 10.62
C VAL A 24 1.20 4.66 10.85
N ALA A 25 1.52 3.67 10.02
CA ALA A 25 1.01 2.30 10.20
C ALA A 25 1.42 1.69 11.56
N TYR A 26 2.69 1.86 11.97
CA TYR A 26 3.15 1.41 13.30
C TYR A 26 2.56 2.22 14.45
N LEU A 27 2.35 3.53 14.26
CA LEU A 27 1.70 4.37 15.26
C LEU A 27 0.25 3.93 15.50
N LEU A 28 -0.50 3.69 14.42
CA LEU A 28 -1.85 3.13 14.48
C LEU A 28 -1.88 1.74 15.09
N TRP A 29 -0.88 0.91 14.79
CA TRP A 29 -0.75 -0.42 15.38
C TRP A 29 -0.49 -0.35 16.89
N PHE A 30 0.36 0.57 17.35
CA PHE A 30 0.68 0.70 18.77
C PHE A 30 -0.50 1.20 19.60
N PHE A 31 -1.21 2.23 19.14
CA PHE A 31 -2.31 2.83 19.91
C PHE A 31 -3.67 2.14 19.66
N LEU A 32 -3.94 1.71 18.43
CA LEU A 32 -5.24 1.19 18.00
C LEU A 32 -5.13 -0.23 17.39
N GLY A 33 -4.05 -0.97 17.67
CA GLY A 33 -3.81 -2.30 17.10
C GLY A 33 -4.94 -3.28 17.41
N GLY A 34 -5.47 -3.25 18.63
CA GLY A 34 -6.60 -4.09 19.03
C GLY A 34 -7.91 -3.82 18.26
N LEU A 35 -8.09 -2.61 17.74
CA LEU A 35 -9.24 -2.22 16.93
C LEU A 35 -9.03 -2.49 15.42
N GLY A 36 -7.80 -2.81 15.00
CA GLY A 36 -7.45 -3.05 13.60
C GLY A 36 -7.24 -1.78 12.76
N ALA A 37 -7.00 -0.62 13.38
CA ALA A 37 -6.87 0.66 12.67
C ALA A 37 -5.70 0.69 11.67
N HIS A 38 -4.59 0.01 11.97
CA HIS A 38 -3.45 -0.13 11.05
C HIS A 38 -3.86 -0.87 9.76
N ARG A 39 -4.75 -1.86 9.84
CA ARG A 39 -5.26 -2.59 8.67
C ARG A 39 -6.23 -1.75 7.86
N PHE A 40 -7.07 -0.93 8.51
CA PHE A 40 -7.90 0.05 7.80
C PHE A 40 -7.05 1.04 7.02
N TYR A 41 -5.98 1.58 7.61
CA TYR A 41 -5.07 2.50 6.95
C TYR A 41 -4.34 1.88 5.75
N LEU A 42 -3.96 0.62 5.86
CA LEU A 42 -3.34 -0.16 4.79
C LEU A 42 -4.35 -0.68 3.73
N GLY A 43 -5.63 -0.29 3.82
CA GLY A 43 -6.66 -0.65 2.84
C GLY A 43 -7.15 -2.10 2.92
N ARG A 44 -6.86 -2.82 4.01
CA ARG A 44 -7.27 -4.22 4.22
C ARG A 44 -8.57 -4.33 5.04
N THR A 45 -9.63 -3.72 4.53
CA THR A 45 -10.92 -3.54 5.22
C THR A 45 -11.51 -4.83 5.76
N GLY A 46 -11.53 -5.93 4.99
CA GLY A 46 -12.15 -7.19 5.45
C GLY A 46 -11.52 -7.73 6.74
N SER A 47 -10.19 -7.80 6.77
CA SER A 47 -9.48 -8.25 7.98
C SER A 47 -9.47 -7.22 9.12
N ALA A 48 -9.60 -5.93 8.81
CA ALA A 48 -9.73 -4.88 9.81
C ALA A 48 -11.08 -4.96 10.53
N VAL A 49 -12.16 -5.20 9.76
CA VAL A 49 -13.51 -5.46 10.31
C VAL A 49 -13.51 -6.73 11.16
N ALA A 50 -12.83 -7.80 10.73
CA ALA A 50 -12.70 -9.01 11.54
C ALA A 50 -12.04 -8.72 12.91
N GLN A 51 -10.95 -7.95 12.95
CA GLN A 51 -10.32 -7.54 14.21
C GLN A 51 -11.27 -6.71 15.09
N LEU A 52 -11.98 -5.74 14.50
CA LEU A 52 -12.93 -4.91 15.23
C LEU A 52 -14.09 -5.73 15.82
N VAL A 53 -14.65 -6.67 15.06
CA VAL A 53 -15.70 -7.58 15.52
C VAL A 53 -15.18 -8.51 16.61
N LEU A 54 -13.98 -9.10 16.46
CA LEU A 54 -13.38 -9.93 17.51
C LEU A 54 -13.12 -9.13 18.78
N CYS A 55 -12.70 -7.86 18.66
CA CYS A 55 -12.51 -6.98 19.81
C CYS A 55 -13.83 -6.74 20.54
N LEU A 56 -14.90 -6.40 19.81
CA LEU A 56 -16.23 -6.18 20.39
C LEU A 56 -16.79 -7.44 21.03
N ILE A 57 -16.77 -8.58 20.34
CA ILE A 57 -17.23 -9.87 20.87
C ILE A 57 -16.39 -10.29 22.07
N GLY A 58 -15.07 -10.11 21.99
CA GLY A 58 -14.14 -10.38 23.08
C GLY A 58 -14.53 -9.61 24.34
N TRP A 59 -14.75 -8.30 24.24
CA TRP A 59 -15.20 -7.48 25.37
C TRP A 59 -16.59 -7.85 25.89
N ILE A 60 -17.55 -8.15 25.02
CA ILE A 60 -18.91 -8.56 25.44
C ILE A 60 -18.87 -9.89 26.21
N THR A 61 -18.04 -10.83 25.77
CA THR A 61 -17.94 -12.18 26.34
C THR A 61 -16.97 -12.29 27.52
N VAL A 62 -16.31 -11.19 27.92
CA VAL A 62 -15.47 -11.17 29.14
C VAL A 62 -16.30 -11.53 30.39
N ALA A 63 -17.56 -11.12 30.45
CA ALA A 63 -18.45 -11.39 31.58
C ALA A 63 -18.64 -12.90 31.87
N ILE A 64 -18.48 -13.75 30.85
CA ILE A 64 -18.58 -15.21 30.95
C ILE A 64 -17.22 -15.91 30.86
N ALA A 65 -16.12 -15.19 31.11
CA ALA A 65 -14.72 -15.61 31.00
C ALA A 65 -14.23 -16.06 29.60
N VAL A 66 -15.12 -16.38 28.66
CA VAL A 66 -14.78 -16.74 27.27
C VAL A 66 -14.01 -15.61 26.56
N GLY A 67 -14.38 -14.36 26.85
CA GLY A 67 -13.75 -13.18 26.24
C GLY A 67 -12.25 -13.10 26.45
N PHE A 68 -11.72 -13.60 27.57
CA PHE A 68 -10.27 -13.61 27.83
C PHE A 68 -9.50 -14.41 26.78
N PHE A 69 -10.02 -15.57 26.34
CA PHE A 69 -9.38 -16.39 25.30
C PHE A 69 -9.43 -15.71 23.93
N ILE A 70 -10.54 -15.05 23.62
CA ILE A 70 -10.71 -14.30 22.36
C ILE A 70 -9.77 -13.10 22.31
N LEU A 71 -9.74 -12.31 23.39
CA LEU A 71 -8.85 -11.15 23.52
C LEU A 71 -7.39 -11.55 23.49
N ALA A 72 -7.01 -12.67 24.13
CA ALA A 72 -5.66 -13.21 24.06
C ALA A 72 -5.27 -13.59 22.61
N GLY A 73 -6.16 -14.31 21.90
CA GLY A 73 -5.96 -14.62 20.49
C GLY A 73 -5.85 -13.38 19.61
N LEU A 74 -6.69 -12.37 19.87
CA LEU A 74 -6.62 -11.07 19.19
C LEU A 74 -5.28 -10.37 19.46
N TYR A 75 -4.77 -10.41 20.69
CA TYR A 75 -3.48 -9.81 21.03
C TYR A 75 -2.31 -10.52 20.34
N ILE A 76 -2.34 -11.86 20.26
CA ILE A 76 -1.38 -12.64 19.48
C ILE A 76 -1.44 -12.26 18.01
N TRP A 77 -2.64 -12.12 17.44
CA TRP A 77 -2.81 -11.69 16.07
C TRP A 77 -2.26 -10.27 15.86
N VAL A 78 -2.52 -9.32 16.76
CA VAL A 78 -1.93 -7.98 16.70
C VAL A 78 -0.41 -8.03 16.77
N LEU A 79 0.19 -8.88 17.61
CA LEU A 79 1.64 -9.08 17.63
C LEU A 79 2.19 -9.63 16.30
N VAL A 80 1.51 -10.62 15.72
CA VAL A 80 1.87 -11.16 14.40
C VAL A 80 1.78 -10.07 13.33
N ASP A 81 0.79 -9.18 13.41
CA ASP A 81 0.63 -8.08 12.48
C ASP A 81 1.83 -7.13 12.45
N ALA A 82 2.56 -6.96 13.56
CA ALA A 82 3.79 -6.18 13.57
C ALA A 82 4.81 -6.67 12.52
N PHE A 83 4.88 -7.98 12.32
CA PHE A 83 5.75 -8.61 11.32
C PHE A 83 5.15 -8.59 9.91
N LEU A 84 3.81 -8.51 9.77
CA LEU A 84 3.14 -8.44 8.47
C LEU A 84 3.12 -7.02 7.89
N ILE A 85 3.17 -5.98 8.73
CA ILE A 85 3.14 -4.56 8.32
C ILE A 85 4.18 -4.24 7.23
N PRO A 86 5.47 -4.61 7.36
CA PRO A 86 6.47 -4.39 6.32
C PRO A 86 6.08 -4.99 4.97
N GLY A 87 5.54 -6.21 4.95
CA GLY A 87 5.11 -6.88 3.72
C GLY A 87 3.90 -6.20 3.08
N MET A 88 2.93 -5.76 3.89
CA MET A 88 1.75 -5.04 3.40
C MET A 88 2.12 -3.71 2.74
N ILE A 89 3.09 -3.00 3.30
CA ILE A 89 3.55 -1.71 2.76
C ILE A 89 4.33 -1.90 1.46
N GLN A 90 5.18 -2.93 1.38
CA GLN A 90 5.93 -3.23 0.15
C GLN A 90 4.97 -3.51 -1.01
N GLY A 91 3.96 -4.36 -0.81
CA GLY A 91 2.97 -4.64 -1.84
C GLY A 91 2.21 -3.39 -2.33
N GLN A 92 1.92 -2.44 -1.45
CA GLN A 92 1.33 -1.15 -1.86
C GLN A 92 2.30 -0.29 -2.68
N LYS A 93 3.57 -0.20 -2.26
CA LYS A 93 4.60 0.58 -2.97
C LYS A 93 4.82 0.05 -4.38
N ASP A 94 4.84 -1.27 -4.54
CA ASP A 94 5.00 -1.91 -5.85
C ASP A 94 3.83 -1.62 -6.78
N GLY A 95 2.59 -1.62 -6.26
CA GLY A 95 1.41 -1.25 -7.02
C GLY A 95 1.43 0.20 -7.52
N VAL A 96 1.88 1.14 -6.69
CA VAL A 96 2.03 2.56 -7.08
C VAL A 96 3.16 2.71 -8.11
N ARG A 97 4.29 2.04 -7.91
CA ARG A 97 5.44 2.07 -8.83
C ARG A 97 5.06 1.57 -10.22
N GLN A 98 4.30 0.47 -10.31
CA GLN A 98 3.85 -0.08 -11.60
C GLN A 98 2.92 0.87 -12.35
N ARG A 99 1.98 1.52 -11.65
CA ARG A 99 1.06 2.50 -12.26
C ARG A 99 1.81 3.68 -12.87
N LEU A 100 2.70 4.29 -12.09
CA LEU A 100 3.50 5.43 -12.53
C LEU A 100 4.47 5.06 -13.66
N THR A 101 5.02 3.84 -13.63
CA THR A 101 5.87 3.33 -14.71
C THR A 101 5.07 3.14 -16.01
N MET A 102 3.86 2.59 -15.93
CA MET A 102 2.97 2.43 -17.08
C MET A 102 2.58 3.78 -17.67
N GLU A 103 2.17 4.75 -16.83
CA GLU A 103 1.85 6.11 -17.26
C GLU A 103 3.05 6.79 -17.96
N ALA A 104 4.25 6.66 -17.38
CA ALA A 104 5.46 7.20 -17.98
C ALA A 104 5.78 6.55 -19.34
N MET A 105 5.58 5.23 -19.47
CA MET A 105 5.76 4.51 -20.74
C MET A 105 4.77 5.00 -21.80
N LEU A 106 3.48 5.11 -21.46
CA LEU A 106 2.44 5.61 -22.36
C LEU A 106 2.73 7.04 -22.83
N ALA A 107 3.09 7.94 -21.90
CA ALA A 107 3.44 9.31 -22.22
C ALA A 107 4.69 9.40 -23.13
N SER A 108 5.71 8.57 -22.88
CA SER A 108 6.91 8.52 -23.72
C SER A 108 6.64 8.01 -25.13
N GLY A 109 5.75 7.01 -25.28
CA GLY A 109 5.36 6.48 -26.58
C GLY A 109 4.57 7.49 -27.42
N ALA A 110 3.67 8.25 -26.79
CA ALA A 110 2.92 9.32 -27.45
C ALA A 110 3.85 10.43 -27.98
N ALA A 111 4.80 10.88 -27.15
CA ALA A 111 5.78 11.89 -27.55
C ALA A 111 6.70 11.43 -28.71
N GLN A 112 7.02 10.13 -28.77
CA GLN A 112 7.79 9.54 -29.86
C GLN A 112 6.97 9.45 -31.16
N SER A 113 5.70 9.04 -31.06
CA SER A 113 4.79 8.98 -32.21
C SER A 113 4.59 10.35 -32.84
N GLU A 114 4.38 11.39 -32.03
CA GLU A 114 4.19 12.76 -32.50
C GLU A 114 5.45 13.31 -33.21
N ARG A 115 6.64 13.05 -32.64
CA ARG A 115 7.92 13.40 -33.29
C ARG A 115 8.16 12.67 -34.61
N GLN A 116 7.74 11.41 -34.71
CA GLN A 116 7.91 10.63 -35.94
C GLN A 116 7.00 11.11 -37.07
N ILE A 117 5.79 11.61 -36.73
CA ILE A 117 4.85 12.19 -37.69
C ILE A 117 5.29 13.59 -38.15
N ALA A 118 5.93 14.36 -37.28
CA ALA A 118 6.42 15.71 -37.59
C ALA A 118 7.78 15.74 -38.33
N ALA A 119 8.43 14.60 -38.53
CA ALA A 119 9.68 14.53 -39.28
C ALA A 119 9.42 14.73 -40.78
N PRO A 120 10.07 15.71 -41.46
CA PRO A 120 9.89 15.92 -42.88
C PRO A 120 10.29 14.65 -43.65
N PRO A 121 9.56 14.28 -44.72
CA PRO A 121 9.87 13.10 -45.50
C PRO A 121 11.34 13.17 -45.96
N PRO A 122 12.08 12.06 -45.94
CA PRO A 122 13.45 12.06 -46.42
C PRO A 122 13.45 12.59 -47.85
N LEU A 123 14.25 13.62 -48.11
CA LEU A 123 14.50 14.09 -49.47
C LEU A 123 15.17 12.93 -50.21
N ILE A 124 14.36 12.21 -50.98
CA ILE A 124 14.82 11.17 -51.90
C ILE A 124 15.69 11.90 -52.93
N ASN A 125 17.00 11.71 -52.83
CA ASN A 125 17.96 12.05 -53.87
C ASN A 125 18.17 10.82 -54.75
#